data_AF-A0A3G2SBT2-F1
#
_entry.id   AF-A0A3G2SBT2-F1
#
_cell.length_a   1.000
_cell.length_b   1.000
_cell.length_c   1.000
_cell.angle_alpha   90.00
_cell.angle_beta   90.00
_cell.angle_gamma   90.00
#
_symmetry.space_group_name_H-M   'P 1'
#
loop_
_entity.id
_entity.type
_entity.pdbx_description
1 polymer ?
#
loop_
_entity_poly.entity_id
_entity_poly.type
_entity_poly.pdbx_seq_one_letter_code
_entity_poly.pdbx_strand_id
1 'polypeptide(L)'
;MPRHWLLKAEPESRLVKGVDVAFSVDLFEKVHTSPWEGVRNYQARNFLRDDMKVGDAVLFYHSNCALPGIVALAHVCKEGYPDSTAWDAHHPYYDAKSHPDAPRWYMVDVAFERRLTHPVPLALLQHMTRALTESQRQDVSYLTQEHLEALSHMALLHRSRLSVQPVDPMAYEAILLLGDRGGFEHWPGKWAPTAPPPPKRRRRALTAGAP
;
A
#
# COMPACT_ATOMS: atom_id res chain seq x y z
N MET A 1 -14.38 12.33 -13.24
CA MET A 1 -14.35 11.65 -11.92
C MET A 1 -12.91 11.61 -11.46
N PRO A 2 -12.64 11.81 -10.17
CA PRO A 2 -11.28 11.69 -9.62
C PRO A 2 -10.71 10.30 -9.93
N ARG A 3 -9.40 10.23 -10.16
CA ARG A 3 -8.68 8.96 -10.29
C ARG A 3 -8.42 8.37 -8.90
N HIS A 4 -8.14 7.07 -8.87
CA HIS A 4 -7.87 6.34 -7.63
C HIS A 4 -6.43 5.82 -7.65
N TRP A 5 -5.77 5.92 -6.49
CA TRP A 5 -4.36 5.58 -6.34
C TRP A 5 -4.14 4.74 -5.09
N LEU A 6 -3.05 3.98 -5.07
CA LEU A 6 -2.52 3.34 -3.88
C LEU A 6 -1.09 3.80 -3.64
N LEU A 7 -0.83 4.29 -2.44
CA LEU A 7 0.45 4.81 -1.99
C LEU A 7 0.95 3.98 -0.81
N LYS A 8 2.16 3.42 -0.95
CA LYS A 8 2.78 2.58 0.09
C LYS A 8 3.66 3.41 1.01
N ALA A 9 3.51 3.20 2.31
CA ALA A 9 4.38 3.69 3.36
C ALA A 9 4.79 2.53 4.29
N GLU A 10 5.89 2.67 5.01
CA GLU A 10 6.34 1.67 5.98
C GLU A 10 6.00 2.17 7.38
N PRO A 11 5.17 1.46 8.17
CA PRO A 11 4.72 1.97 9.46
C PRO A 11 5.71 1.71 10.60
N GLU A 12 6.58 0.71 10.45
CA GLU A 12 7.55 0.28 11.45
C GLU A 12 8.91 0.92 11.20
N SER A 13 9.69 1.12 12.25
CA SER A 13 11.04 1.71 12.16
C SER A 13 11.94 0.92 11.21
N ARG A 14 12.54 1.63 10.25
CA ARG A 14 13.54 1.06 9.36
C ARG A 14 14.53 2.13 8.96
N LEU A 15 15.81 1.87 9.22
CA LEU A 15 16.88 2.81 8.87
C LEU A 15 17.27 2.69 7.39
N VAL A 16 17.26 3.82 6.68
CA VAL A 16 17.87 4.01 5.36
C VAL A 16 18.98 5.02 5.51
N LYS A 17 20.22 4.62 5.24
CA LYS A 17 21.41 5.49 5.40
C LYS A 17 21.48 6.18 6.78
N GLY A 18 21.02 5.48 7.83
CA GLY A 18 21.02 6.00 9.21
C GLY A 18 19.82 6.88 9.58
N VAL A 19 18.88 7.11 8.66
CA VAL A 19 17.64 7.88 8.91
C VAL A 19 16.46 6.92 8.97
N ASP A 20 15.60 7.08 9.98
CA ASP A 20 14.35 6.32 10.08
C ASP A 20 13.32 6.85 9.07
N VAL A 21 12.74 5.96 8.28
CA VAL A 21 11.76 6.28 7.23
C VAL A 21 10.34 5.82 7.59
N ALA A 22 10.10 5.49 8.86
CA ALA A 22 8.77 5.09 9.32
C ALA A 22 7.73 6.21 9.14
N PHE A 23 6.63 5.87 8.47
CA PHE A 23 5.46 6.71 8.30
C PHE A 23 4.19 5.86 8.49
N SER A 24 3.71 5.81 9.74
CA SER A 24 2.52 5.07 10.11
C SER A 24 1.24 5.87 9.82
N VAL A 25 0.09 5.20 9.91
CA VAL A 25 -1.22 5.87 9.80
C VAL A 25 -1.46 6.80 11.00
N ASP A 26 -0.92 6.47 12.17
CA ASP A 26 -1.01 7.33 13.37
C ASP A 26 -0.25 8.63 13.17
N LEU A 27 0.93 8.55 12.55
CA LEU A 27 1.68 9.75 12.19
C LEU A 27 0.95 10.53 11.10
N PHE A 28 0.44 9.86 10.07
CA PHE A 28 -0.25 10.54 8.97
C PHE A 28 -1.51 11.29 9.44
N GLU A 29 -2.33 10.65 10.26
CA GLU A 29 -3.51 11.27 10.89
C GLU A 29 -3.12 12.48 11.74
N LYS A 30 -2.05 12.37 12.52
CA LYS A 30 -1.56 13.47 13.38
C LYS A 30 -1.06 14.68 12.57
N VAL A 31 -0.35 14.46 11.47
CA VAL A 31 0.19 15.56 10.64
C VAL A 31 -0.84 16.11 9.66
N HIS A 32 -1.93 15.38 9.43
CA HIS A 32 -3.04 15.67 8.50
C HIS A 32 -2.66 15.79 7.02
N THR A 33 -1.51 16.34 6.69
CA THR A 33 -1.01 16.48 5.32
C THR A 33 0.48 16.19 5.32
N SER A 34 0.94 15.42 4.33
CA SER A 34 2.36 15.12 4.16
C SER A 34 2.76 15.27 2.69
N PRO A 35 3.94 15.86 2.41
CA PRO A 35 4.57 15.64 1.12
C PRO A 35 4.88 14.15 0.96
N TRP A 36 4.53 13.60 -0.20
CA TRP A 36 4.75 12.20 -0.52
C TRP A 36 6.11 11.98 -1.18
N GLU A 37 7.14 12.28 -0.41
CA GLU A 37 8.53 12.39 -0.84
C GLU A 37 9.23 11.02 -0.92
N GLY A 38 10.49 11.00 -1.35
CA GLY A 38 11.32 9.78 -1.33
C GLY A 38 11.02 8.74 -2.41
N VAL A 39 10.11 9.02 -3.36
CA VAL A 39 9.84 8.12 -4.49
C VAL A 39 11.01 8.14 -5.49
N ARG A 40 11.68 6.99 -5.65
CA ARG A 40 12.86 6.80 -6.53
C ARG A 40 12.66 5.76 -7.62
N ASN A 41 11.41 5.49 -8.00
CA ASN A 41 11.06 4.65 -9.14
C ASN A 41 10.51 5.52 -10.27
N TYR A 42 11.06 5.40 -11.49
CA TYR A 42 10.69 6.25 -12.62
C TYR A 42 9.21 6.14 -13.03
N GLN A 43 8.63 4.95 -12.97
CA GLN A 43 7.21 4.76 -13.28
C GLN A 43 6.34 5.41 -12.21
N ALA A 44 6.63 5.14 -10.92
CA ALA A 44 5.93 5.77 -9.80
C ALA A 44 6.01 7.30 -9.85
N ARG A 45 7.20 7.84 -10.16
CA ARG A 45 7.42 9.27 -10.36
C ARG A 45 6.53 9.84 -11.46
N ASN A 46 6.43 9.18 -12.61
CA ASN A 46 5.60 9.67 -13.70
C ASN A 46 4.13 9.77 -13.27
N PHE A 47 3.62 8.80 -12.49
CA PHE A 47 2.28 8.89 -11.93
C PHE A 47 2.11 10.12 -11.01
N LEU A 48 3.06 10.37 -10.12
CA LEU A 48 3.04 11.54 -9.23
C LEU A 48 3.08 12.87 -10.01
N ARG A 49 3.94 12.94 -11.03
CA ARG A 49 4.22 14.17 -11.80
C ARG A 49 3.13 14.49 -12.81
N ASP A 50 2.73 13.50 -13.59
CA ASP A 50 1.95 13.70 -14.82
C ASP A 50 0.46 13.43 -14.60
N ASP A 51 0.13 12.43 -13.78
CA ASP A 51 -1.20 11.83 -13.76
C ASP A 51 -2.05 12.19 -12.53
N MET A 52 -1.44 12.37 -11.35
CA MET A 52 -2.15 12.71 -10.13
C MET A 52 -2.65 14.15 -10.15
N LYS A 53 -3.93 14.33 -9.78
CA LYS A 53 -4.60 15.62 -9.71
C LYS A 53 -5.20 15.87 -8.34
N VAL A 54 -5.36 17.15 -7.97
CA VAL A 54 -6.01 17.51 -6.70
C VAL A 54 -7.42 16.90 -6.65
N GLY A 55 -7.75 16.28 -5.52
CA GLY A 55 -9.01 15.57 -5.30
C GLY A 55 -9.00 14.10 -5.74
N ASP A 56 -7.91 13.62 -6.37
CA ASP A 56 -7.75 12.19 -6.61
C ASP A 56 -7.68 11.42 -5.28
N ALA A 57 -8.37 10.29 -5.21
CA ALA A 57 -8.47 9.49 -4.00
C ALA A 57 -7.29 8.53 -3.84
N VAL A 58 -6.88 8.29 -2.60
CA VAL A 58 -5.69 7.53 -2.23
C VAL A 58 -6.05 6.46 -1.20
N LEU A 59 -5.71 5.21 -1.52
CA LEU A 59 -5.58 4.11 -0.57
C LEU A 59 -4.20 4.18 0.08
N PHE A 60 -4.15 4.43 1.39
CA PHE A 60 -2.91 4.47 2.16
C PHE A 60 -2.56 3.05 2.65
N TYR A 61 -1.46 2.51 2.13
CA TYR A 61 -1.05 1.12 2.31
C TYR A 61 0.17 1.01 3.22
N HIS A 62 0.04 0.24 4.31
CA HIS A 62 1.16 -0.19 5.13
C HIS A 62 1.91 -1.35 4.46
N SER A 63 3.18 -1.12 4.19
CA SER A 63 4.11 -2.06 3.57
C SER A 63 5.23 -2.46 4.53
N ASN A 64 5.90 -3.58 4.25
CA ASN A 64 7.07 -4.05 4.99
C ASN A 64 6.90 -4.09 6.53
N CYS A 65 5.71 -4.52 6.98
CA CYS A 65 5.37 -4.69 8.38
C CYS A 65 4.78 -6.08 8.63
N ALA A 66 4.50 -6.41 9.90
CA ALA A 66 3.97 -7.72 10.26
C ALA A 66 2.61 -8.04 9.59
N LEU A 67 1.74 -7.04 9.43
CA LEU A 67 0.42 -7.17 8.81
C LEU A 67 0.24 -6.08 7.72
N PRO A 68 0.78 -6.29 6.51
CA PRO A 68 0.69 -5.31 5.44
C PRO A 68 -0.73 -5.26 4.87
N GLY A 69 -1.19 -4.07 4.52
CA GLY A 69 -2.58 -3.87 4.11
C GLY A 69 -2.94 -2.40 3.90
N ILE A 70 -4.15 -2.19 3.41
CA ILE A 70 -4.74 -0.86 3.24
C ILE A 70 -5.41 -0.49 4.55
N VAL A 71 -5.03 0.63 5.15
CA VAL A 71 -5.42 0.97 6.54
C VAL A 71 -6.15 2.31 6.65
N ALA A 72 -6.04 3.17 5.64
CA ALA A 72 -6.66 4.49 5.63
C ALA A 72 -6.92 4.99 4.21
N LEU A 73 -7.75 6.02 4.15
CA LEU A 73 -8.06 6.81 2.97
C LEU A 73 -7.45 8.19 3.10
N ALA A 74 -7.12 8.75 1.96
CA ALA A 74 -6.55 10.07 1.82
C ALA A 74 -6.89 10.62 0.43
N HIS A 75 -6.54 11.87 0.16
CA HIS A 75 -6.67 12.45 -1.17
C HIS A 75 -5.48 13.35 -1.51
N VAL A 76 -5.20 13.52 -2.80
CA VAL A 76 -4.18 14.45 -3.28
C VAL A 76 -4.67 15.88 -3.03
N CYS A 77 -3.92 16.67 -2.27
CA CYS A 77 -4.22 18.09 -2.00
C CYS A 77 -3.28 19.06 -2.72
N LYS A 78 -2.20 18.55 -3.34
CA LYS A 78 -1.32 19.32 -4.24
C LYS A 78 -0.77 18.42 -5.35
N GLU A 79 -0.85 18.88 -6.60
CA GLU A 79 -0.33 18.14 -7.77
C GLU A 79 1.20 18.02 -7.78
N GLY A 80 1.72 17.19 -8.69
CA GLY A 80 3.14 16.88 -8.82
C GLY A 80 4.06 18.09 -8.89
N TYR A 81 5.06 18.13 -8.01
CA TYR A 81 6.10 19.15 -7.95
C TYR A 81 7.47 18.52 -7.61
N PRO A 82 8.59 19.20 -7.90
CA PRO A 82 9.92 18.65 -7.65
C PRO A 82 10.12 18.20 -6.20
N ASP A 83 10.65 16.99 -6.02
CA ASP A 83 11.03 16.48 -4.70
C ASP A 83 12.39 17.05 -4.30
N SER A 84 12.37 18.07 -3.45
CA SER A 84 13.57 18.76 -2.96
C SER A 84 14.45 17.89 -2.05
N THR A 85 13.91 16.81 -1.45
CA THR A 85 14.71 15.93 -0.59
C THR A 85 15.73 15.13 -1.39
N ALA A 86 15.56 15.04 -2.72
CA ALA A 86 16.56 14.50 -3.61
C ALA A 86 17.86 15.32 -3.66
N TRP A 87 17.85 16.58 -3.23
CA TRP A 87 19.02 17.47 -3.26
C TRP A 87 19.72 17.62 -1.90
N ASP A 88 19.09 17.15 -0.83
CA ASP A 88 19.66 17.17 0.51
C ASP A 88 20.57 15.95 0.72
N ALA A 89 21.87 16.18 0.86
CA ALA A 89 22.89 15.15 1.04
C ALA A 89 22.71 14.31 2.32
N HIS A 90 21.98 14.82 3.31
CA HIS A 90 21.68 14.10 4.55
C HIS A 90 20.39 13.28 4.46
N HIS A 91 19.59 13.48 3.42
CA HIS A 91 18.34 12.77 3.25
C HIS A 91 18.57 11.30 2.82
N PRO A 92 17.82 10.32 3.36
CA PRO A 92 17.96 8.91 2.97
C PRO A 92 17.84 8.70 1.45
N TYR A 93 17.03 9.53 0.80
CA TYR A 93 16.73 9.46 -0.63
C TYR A 93 17.45 10.52 -1.48
N TYR A 94 18.58 11.07 -1.00
CA TYR A 94 19.47 11.92 -1.80
C TYR A 94 19.86 11.27 -3.15
N ASP A 95 19.83 12.07 -4.21
CA ASP A 95 20.32 11.72 -5.55
C ASP A 95 21.21 12.86 -6.08
N ALA A 96 22.53 12.65 -6.02
CA ALA A 96 23.54 13.60 -6.48
C ALA A 96 23.42 14.00 -7.97
N LYS A 97 22.60 13.30 -8.76
CA LYS A 97 22.37 13.60 -10.17
C LYS A 97 21.09 14.42 -10.42
N SER A 98 20.27 14.66 -9.39
CA SER A 98 19.09 15.51 -9.46
C SER A 98 19.48 16.95 -9.14
N HIS A 99 19.04 17.92 -9.94
CA HIS A 99 19.34 19.35 -9.73
C HIS A 99 18.05 20.18 -9.75
N PRO A 100 17.95 21.32 -9.04
CA PRO A 100 16.79 22.21 -9.10
C PRO A 100 16.36 22.63 -10.50
N ASP A 101 17.32 22.89 -11.40
CA ASP A 101 17.03 23.29 -12.79
C ASP A 101 16.59 22.12 -13.69
N ALA A 102 16.84 20.89 -13.26
CA ALA A 102 16.50 19.66 -13.99
C ALA A 102 16.10 18.54 -13.00
N PRO A 103 14.96 18.69 -12.30
CA PRO A 103 14.55 17.77 -11.25
C PRO A 103 14.26 16.38 -11.81
N ARG A 104 14.88 15.36 -11.22
CA ARG A 104 14.64 13.96 -11.59
C ARG A 104 13.44 13.35 -10.90
N TRP A 105 13.11 13.85 -9.71
CA TRP A 105 12.15 13.27 -8.78
C TRP A 105 11.06 14.29 -8.44
N TYR A 106 9.87 13.78 -8.22
CA TYR A 106 8.66 14.56 -8.00
C TYR A 106 7.85 13.91 -6.87
N MET A 107 7.11 14.74 -6.16
CA MET A 107 6.20 14.38 -5.10
C MET A 107 4.88 15.13 -5.27
N VAL A 108 3.87 14.70 -4.52
CA VAL A 108 2.56 15.37 -4.35
C VAL A 108 2.38 15.66 -2.88
N ASP A 109 1.41 16.50 -2.51
CA ASP A 109 0.95 16.52 -1.11
C ASP A 109 -0.34 15.71 -1.01
N VAL A 110 -0.43 14.90 0.04
CA VAL A 110 -1.58 14.04 0.32
C VAL A 110 -2.14 14.42 1.68
N ALA A 111 -3.45 14.64 1.76
CA ALA A 111 -4.17 14.92 2.99
C ALA A 111 -4.90 13.67 3.47
N PHE A 112 -4.70 13.33 4.75
CA PHE A 112 -5.41 12.28 5.45
C PHE A 112 -6.91 12.55 5.46
N GLU A 113 -7.72 11.52 5.23
CA GLU A 113 -9.18 11.61 5.29
C GLU A 113 -9.73 10.85 6.48
N ARG A 114 -9.56 9.52 6.49
CA ARG A 114 -10.03 8.67 7.60
C ARG A 114 -9.32 7.32 7.61
N ARG A 115 -9.37 6.63 8.74
CA ARG A 115 -9.03 5.21 8.82
C ARG A 115 -10.14 4.36 8.19
N LEU A 116 -9.75 3.17 7.72
CA LEU A 116 -10.71 2.10 7.50
C LEU A 116 -11.10 1.49 8.85
N THR A 117 -12.38 1.24 9.06
CA THR A 117 -12.88 0.53 10.25
C THR A 117 -12.27 -0.88 10.31
N HIS A 118 -12.18 -1.51 9.15
CA HIS A 118 -11.63 -2.84 8.95
C HIS A 118 -10.43 -2.76 8.00
N PRO A 119 -9.18 -2.68 8.50
CA PRO A 119 -8.00 -2.72 7.64
C PRO A 119 -8.04 -3.90 6.67
N VAL A 120 -7.71 -3.69 5.40
CA VAL A 120 -7.82 -4.70 4.34
C VAL A 120 -6.42 -5.31 4.08
N PRO A 121 -6.11 -6.51 4.62
CA PRO A 121 -4.75 -7.03 4.58
C PRO A 121 -4.38 -7.58 3.20
N LEU A 122 -3.11 -7.51 2.82
CA LEU A 122 -2.63 -8.06 1.56
C LEU A 122 -2.97 -9.56 1.43
N ALA A 123 -2.86 -10.31 2.52
CA ALA A 123 -3.16 -11.74 2.53
C ALA A 123 -4.63 -12.04 2.22
N LEU A 124 -5.55 -11.16 2.64
CA LEU A 124 -6.97 -11.27 2.30
C LEU A 124 -7.16 -11.04 0.79
N LEU A 125 -6.59 -9.98 0.24
CA LEU A 125 -6.67 -9.69 -1.20
C LEU A 125 -6.09 -10.84 -2.04
N GLN A 126 -4.97 -11.42 -1.61
CA GLN A 126 -4.40 -12.60 -2.25
C GLN A 126 -5.32 -13.83 -2.16
N HIS A 127 -6.01 -14.03 -1.04
CA HIS A 127 -6.98 -15.11 -0.88
C HIS A 127 -8.20 -14.93 -1.80
N MET A 128 -8.70 -13.70 -1.89
CA MET A 128 -9.85 -13.33 -2.72
C MET A 128 -9.60 -13.43 -4.22
N THR A 129 -8.35 -13.55 -4.67
CA THR A 129 -8.04 -13.89 -6.08
C THR A 129 -8.38 -15.33 -6.46
N ARG A 130 -8.73 -16.16 -5.47
CA ARG A 130 -9.13 -17.56 -5.64
C ARG A 130 -10.64 -17.68 -5.47
N ALA A 131 -11.19 -18.83 -5.86
CA ALA A 131 -12.58 -19.14 -5.58
C ALA A 131 -12.84 -19.12 -4.06
N LEU A 132 -13.74 -18.25 -3.65
CA LEU A 132 -14.26 -18.21 -2.28
C LEU A 132 -15.27 -19.34 -2.07
N THR A 133 -15.36 -19.85 -0.84
CA THR A 133 -16.41 -20.82 -0.48
C THR A 133 -17.78 -20.13 -0.40
N GLU A 134 -18.86 -20.90 -0.40
CA GLU A 134 -20.22 -20.36 -0.27
C GLU A 134 -20.38 -19.51 1.01
N SER A 135 -19.86 -20.01 2.13
CA SER A 135 -19.85 -19.26 3.40
C SER A 135 -19.11 -17.93 3.27
N GLN A 136 -17.93 -17.93 2.64
CA GLN A 136 -17.16 -16.71 2.42
C GLN A 136 -17.89 -15.75 1.47
N ARG A 137 -18.53 -16.27 0.42
CA ARG A 137 -19.35 -15.46 -0.49
C ARG A 137 -20.53 -14.80 0.22
N GLN A 138 -21.15 -15.49 1.17
CA GLN A 138 -22.24 -14.94 1.98
C GLN A 138 -21.73 -13.81 2.90
N ASP A 139 -20.58 -14.02 3.55
CA ASP A 139 -19.96 -13.04 4.47
C ASP A 139 -19.61 -11.71 3.77
N VAL A 140 -19.17 -11.77 2.50
CA VAL A 140 -18.90 -10.59 1.66
C VAL A 140 -19.91 -10.44 0.53
N SER A 141 -21.17 -10.79 0.77
CA SER A 141 -22.26 -10.75 -0.23
C SER A 141 -22.51 -9.36 -0.83
N TYR A 142 -22.00 -8.30 -0.19
CA TYR A 142 -21.98 -6.94 -0.71
C TYR A 142 -20.94 -6.72 -1.83
N LEU A 143 -20.05 -7.67 -2.10
CA LEU A 143 -19.13 -7.63 -3.24
C LEU A 143 -19.72 -8.38 -4.44
N THR A 144 -19.82 -7.68 -5.58
CA THR A 144 -20.21 -8.27 -6.86
C THR A 144 -19.07 -9.14 -7.41
N GLN A 145 -19.37 -9.89 -8.48
CA GLN A 145 -18.33 -10.63 -9.19
C GLN A 145 -17.31 -9.68 -9.86
N GLU A 146 -17.76 -8.53 -10.35
CA GLU A 146 -16.90 -7.49 -10.94
C GLU A 146 -15.93 -6.90 -9.90
N HIS A 147 -16.38 -6.70 -8.66
CA HIS A 147 -15.51 -6.31 -7.55
C HIS A 147 -14.38 -7.33 -7.35
N LEU A 148 -14.71 -8.63 -7.27
CA LEU A 148 -13.71 -9.68 -7.05
C LEU A 148 -12.73 -9.79 -8.22
N GLU A 149 -13.22 -9.67 -9.46
CA GLU A 149 -12.40 -9.65 -10.66
C GLU A 149 -11.43 -8.46 -10.65
N ALA A 150 -11.93 -7.25 -10.39
CA ALA A 150 -11.11 -6.03 -10.33
C ALA A 150 -10.04 -6.10 -9.24
N LEU A 151 -10.37 -6.61 -8.04
CA LEU A 151 -9.40 -6.85 -6.96
C LEU A 151 -8.26 -7.78 -7.43
N SER A 152 -8.59 -8.83 -8.19
CA SER A 152 -7.61 -9.80 -8.67
C SER A 152 -6.60 -9.21 -9.66
N HIS A 153 -6.94 -8.11 -10.34
CA HIS A 153 -6.10 -7.44 -11.33
C HIS A 153 -5.31 -6.24 -10.78
N MET A 154 -5.47 -5.91 -9.49
CA MET A 154 -4.75 -4.78 -8.89
C MET A 154 -3.23 -4.89 -9.08
N ALA A 155 -2.60 -3.76 -9.43
CA ALA A 155 -1.14 -3.65 -9.50
C ALA A 155 -0.45 -4.03 -8.16
N LEU A 156 -1.18 -3.94 -7.04
CA LEU A 156 -0.68 -4.34 -5.72
C LEU A 156 -0.22 -5.80 -5.69
N LEU A 157 -0.94 -6.68 -6.40
CA LEU A 157 -0.70 -8.12 -6.42
C LEU A 157 0.37 -8.53 -7.45
N HIS A 158 0.49 -7.77 -8.53
CA HIS A 158 1.32 -8.14 -9.69
C HIS A 158 2.59 -7.28 -9.85
N ARG A 159 2.68 -6.14 -9.17
CA ARG A 159 3.76 -5.15 -9.27
C ARG A 159 4.27 -4.77 -7.89
N SER A 160 4.75 -5.75 -7.13
CA SER A 160 5.14 -5.60 -5.71
C SER A 160 6.13 -4.45 -5.45
N ARG A 161 7.06 -4.20 -6.38
CA ARG A 161 8.09 -3.14 -6.29
C ARG A 161 7.65 -1.74 -6.73
N LEU A 162 6.40 -1.57 -7.15
CA LEU A 162 5.83 -0.27 -7.51
C LEU A 162 5.13 0.30 -6.27
N SER A 163 5.57 1.46 -5.77
CA SER A 163 5.08 2.09 -4.52
C SER A 163 3.90 3.05 -4.71
N VAL A 164 3.73 3.56 -5.93
CA VAL A 164 2.62 4.42 -6.35
C VAL A 164 1.93 3.71 -7.50
N GLN A 165 0.65 3.42 -7.36
CA GLN A 165 -0.07 2.53 -8.27
C GLN A 165 -1.42 3.15 -8.65
N PRO A 166 -1.83 3.13 -9.93
CA PRO A 166 -3.21 3.39 -10.28
C PRO A 166 -4.10 2.27 -9.73
N VAL A 167 -5.32 2.61 -9.35
CA VAL A 167 -6.33 1.68 -8.86
C VAL A 167 -7.56 1.78 -9.76
N ASP A 168 -8.02 0.63 -10.23
CA ASP A 168 -9.26 0.53 -10.98
C ASP A 168 -10.45 1.00 -10.12
N PRO A 169 -11.41 1.79 -10.66
CA PRO A 169 -12.54 2.27 -9.87
C PRO A 169 -13.35 1.16 -9.17
N MET A 170 -13.56 0.02 -9.83
CA MET A 170 -14.28 -1.13 -9.28
C MET A 170 -13.48 -1.77 -8.15
N ALA A 171 -12.15 -1.86 -8.30
CA ALA A 171 -11.28 -2.32 -7.21
C ALA A 171 -11.29 -1.34 -6.03
N TYR A 172 -11.28 -0.03 -6.28
CA TYR A 172 -11.34 1.00 -5.25
C TYR A 172 -12.64 0.89 -4.44
N GLU A 173 -13.78 0.79 -5.12
CA GLU A 173 -15.09 0.58 -4.48
C GLU A 173 -15.11 -0.69 -3.63
N ALA A 174 -14.57 -1.80 -4.14
CA ALA A 174 -14.47 -3.06 -3.41
C ALA A 174 -13.65 -2.91 -2.11
N ILE A 175 -12.52 -2.17 -2.17
CA ILE A 175 -11.71 -1.87 -0.98
C ILE A 175 -12.49 -1.02 0.03
N LEU A 176 -13.25 -0.02 -0.41
CA LEU A 176 -14.08 0.78 0.50
C LEU A 176 -15.13 -0.08 1.19
N LEU A 177 -15.85 -0.92 0.43
CA LEU A 177 -16.85 -1.82 0.97
C LEU A 177 -16.26 -2.79 2.00
N LEU A 178 -15.11 -3.39 1.69
CA LEU A 178 -14.38 -4.25 2.64
C LEU A 178 -13.97 -3.47 3.89
N GLY A 179 -13.42 -2.28 3.70
CA GLY A 179 -12.91 -1.43 4.76
C GLY A 179 -13.98 -0.90 5.71
N ASP A 180 -15.20 -0.73 5.21
CA ASP A 180 -16.33 -0.19 5.97
C ASP A 180 -17.21 -1.28 6.57
N ARG A 181 -17.33 -2.46 5.92
CA ARG A 181 -18.27 -3.52 6.32
C ARG A 181 -17.63 -4.74 6.96
N GLY A 182 -16.34 -5.01 6.74
CA GLY A 182 -15.67 -6.19 7.30
C GLY A 182 -16.31 -7.51 6.83
N GLY A 183 -16.40 -8.51 7.71
CA GLY A 183 -16.99 -9.82 7.42
C GLY A 183 -15.96 -10.91 7.08
N PHE A 184 -14.67 -10.59 7.08
CA PHE A 184 -13.59 -11.54 6.80
C PHE A 184 -12.74 -11.85 8.04
N GLU A 185 -13.02 -11.21 9.18
CA GLU A 185 -12.21 -11.29 10.40
C GLU A 185 -12.17 -12.72 10.98
N HIS A 186 -13.26 -13.47 10.84
CA HIS A 186 -13.36 -14.86 11.30
C HIS A 186 -12.81 -15.88 10.29
N TRP A 187 -12.44 -15.47 9.08
CA TRP A 187 -11.92 -16.41 8.08
C TRP A 187 -10.55 -16.94 8.51
N PRO A 188 -10.21 -18.21 8.19
CA PRO A 188 -8.92 -18.78 8.58
C PRO A 188 -7.76 -18.23 7.74
N GLY A 189 -6.85 -17.43 8.32
CA GLY A 189 -5.65 -16.99 7.61
C GLY A 189 -4.91 -15.82 8.26
N LYS A 190 -3.88 -15.32 7.56
CA LYS A 190 -2.99 -14.24 8.02
C LYS A 190 -3.57 -12.83 7.79
N TRP A 191 -4.85 -12.65 8.04
CA TRP A 191 -5.54 -11.35 8.04
C TRP A 191 -6.14 -11.03 9.42
N ALA A 192 -6.14 -12.00 10.35
CA ALA A 192 -6.50 -11.81 11.75
C ALA A 192 -5.22 -11.61 12.62
N PRO A 193 -5.06 -10.48 13.33
CA PRO A 193 -3.92 -10.23 14.22
C PRO A 193 -3.76 -11.27 15.35
N THR A 194 -4.83 -11.99 15.69
CA THR A 194 -4.90 -12.98 16.77
C THR A 194 -4.63 -14.41 16.31
N ALA A 195 -4.41 -14.66 15.01
CA ALA A 195 -4.13 -16.01 14.51
C ALA A 195 -2.73 -16.47 14.99
N PRO A 196 -2.62 -17.67 15.61
CA PRO A 196 -1.31 -18.21 15.99
C PRO A 196 -0.41 -18.35 14.75
N PRO A 197 0.90 -18.11 14.88
CA PRO A 197 1.82 -18.19 13.75
C PRO A 197 1.74 -19.58 13.11
N PRO A 198 1.83 -19.69 11.77
CA PRO A 198 1.82 -20.97 11.10
C PRO A 198 2.97 -21.84 11.64
N PRO A 199 2.78 -23.16 11.77
CA PRO A 199 3.83 -24.04 12.26
C PRO A 199 5.07 -23.90 11.39
N LYS A 200 6.24 -23.69 12.02
CA LYS A 200 7.52 -23.62 11.33
C LYS A 200 7.68 -24.88 10.50
N ARG A 201 7.71 -24.75 9.16
CA ARG A 201 8.09 -25.83 8.25
C ARG A 201 9.46 -26.33 8.70
N ARG A 202 9.51 -27.52 9.30
CA ARG A 202 10.78 -28.18 9.59
C ARG A 202 11.51 -28.36 8.27
N ARG A 203 12.67 -27.72 8.12
CA ARG A 203 13.61 -28.07 7.06
C ARG A 203 13.88 -29.56 7.21
N ARG A 204 13.57 -30.35 6.19
CA ARG A 204 14.07 -31.73 6.11
C ARG A 204 15.59 -31.64 6.25
N ALA A 205 16.13 -32.20 7.33
CA ALA A 205 17.55 -32.43 7.44
C ALA A 205 17.93 -33.32 6.26
N LEU A 206 18.81 -32.82 5.40
CA LEU A 206 19.54 -33.67 4.46
C LEU A 206 20.33 -34.65 5.32
N THR A 207 19.89 -35.91 5.36
CA THR A 207 20.69 -37.01 5.89
C THR A 207 21.90 -37.15 4.99
N ALA A 208 23.04 -36.64 5.45
CA ALA A 208 24.33 -36.98 4.88
C ALA A 208 24.55 -38.48 5.11
N GLY A 209 24.71 -39.22 4.01
CA GLY A 209 25.21 -40.59 4.05
C GLY A 209 26.61 -40.59 4.65
N ALA A 210 26.82 -41.53 5.57
CA ALA A 210 28.13 -41.90 6.08
C ALA A 210 28.53 -43.25 5.44
N PRO A 211 29.83 -43.58 5.45
CA PRO A 211 30.59 -44.10 4.30
C PRO A 211 30.32 -45.56 3.91
#